data_AF-A0A419T9F1-F1
#
_entry.id   AF-A0A419T9F1-F1
#
_cell.length_a   1.000
_cell.length_b   1.000
_cell.length_c   1.000
_cell.angle_alpha   90.00
_cell.angle_beta   90.00
_cell.angle_gamma   90.00
#
_symmetry.space_group_name_H-M   'P 1'
#
loop_
_entity.id
_entity.type
_entity.pdbx_description
1 polymer ?
#
loop_
_entity_poly.entity_id
_entity_poly.type
_entity_poly.pdbx_seq_one_letter_code
_entity_poly.pdbx_strand_id
1 'polypeptide(L)'
;MIKPYLNQTILSKYKFGYAGEVYIESDKFEEEYSRYLLILEKYFSLKKPFYCNRNGSYYSTDLVVTTDLVKSIALDAPIILNLELSFDNKRYIMFSLTEYMLSCIAKLVGIIFSYTSLDINYYKALKEYLIDLTDHITRIIFNEELVQFPPLPLGLIDRIILDMKKLNITHVREYSEMDNILIMFISYFAMCDYIGEHDIIVSPLQGAALIPPFFISMQKYTTDRSCRSGLAGYEYVRFSKYDKDYYCELSLLDQVHLLSTQYPECTNIILIDDNTGTATTIKSVKQELLKYFKNISTCALEYYWEGKIFKSDYPAFQLNEIDLITPLCYRYFRILEEHLEFLKNETDINFRYDLVKFSKIEMIYDKIDYCSYINSNCTETSTKTRILNIYERIMEIIKIIS
;
A
#
# COMPACT_ATOMS: atom_id res chain seq x y z
N MET A 1 8.16 -12.85 -18.82
CA MET A 1 7.30 -14.07 -18.81
C MET A 1 6.47 -14.07 -17.53
N ILE A 2 5.30 -13.41 -17.53
CA ILE A 2 4.53 -13.08 -16.30
C ILE A 2 3.44 -14.13 -15.97
N LYS A 3 2.86 -14.77 -16.99
CA LYS A 3 1.72 -15.71 -16.86
C LYS A 3 1.87 -16.82 -15.80
N PRO A 4 3.04 -17.48 -15.64
CA PRO A 4 3.19 -18.51 -14.62
C PRO A 4 2.95 -18.00 -13.20
N TYR A 5 3.35 -16.75 -12.91
CA TYR A 5 3.14 -16.13 -11.60
C TYR A 5 1.66 -15.80 -11.37
N LEU A 6 0.99 -15.22 -12.37
CA LEU A 6 -0.42 -14.84 -12.25
C LEU A 6 -1.35 -16.05 -12.03
N ASN A 7 -1.00 -17.22 -12.57
CA ASN A 7 -1.80 -18.44 -12.39
C ASN A 7 -1.61 -19.11 -11.02
N GLN A 8 -0.58 -18.73 -10.25
CA GLN A 8 -0.25 -19.33 -8.95
C GLN A 8 -0.81 -18.53 -7.78
N THR A 9 -1.35 -17.34 -8.03
CA THR A 9 -1.79 -16.44 -6.98
C THR A 9 -3.12 -16.86 -6.34
N ILE A 10 -3.26 -16.65 -5.03
CA ILE A 10 -4.52 -16.82 -4.29
C ILE A 10 -5.46 -15.63 -4.45
N LEU A 11 -5.01 -14.50 -5.02
CA LEU A 11 -5.81 -13.27 -5.08
C LEU A 11 -7.13 -13.46 -5.84
N SER A 12 -7.17 -14.36 -6.84
CA SER A 12 -8.40 -14.70 -7.57
C SER A 12 -9.44 -15.44 -6.72
N LYS A 13 -9.05 -16.01 -5.58
CA LYS A 13 -9.96 -16.69 -4.64
C LYS A 13 -10.65 -15.74 -3.67
N TYR A 14 -10.10 -14.54 -3.48
CA TYR A 14 -10.61 -13.58 -2.51
C TYR A 14 -11.51 -12.55 -3.16
N LYS A 15 -12.47 -12.03 -2.38
CA LYS A 15 -13.27 -10.88 -2.78
C LYS A 15 -12.62 -9.64 -2.21
N PHE A 16 -12.22 -8.73 -3.09
CA PHE A 16 -11.63 -7.45 -2.70
C PHE A 16 -12.68 -6.35 -2.69
N GLY A 17 -12.62 -5.54 -1.64
CA GLY A 17 -13.34 -4.29 -1.50
C GLY A 17 -12.61 -3.13 -2.15
N TYR A 18 -13.26 -1.99 -2.08
CA TYR A 18 -12.79 -0.78 -2.72
C TYR A 18 -11.62 -0.14 -1.98
N ALA A 19 -11.63 -0.15 -0.65
CA ALA A 19 -10.50 0.35 0.13
C ALA A 19 -9.34 -0.65 0.17
N GLY A 20 -9.49 -1.84 -0.42
CA GLY A 20 -8.56 -2.96 -0.25
C GLY A 20 -8.96 -3.90 0.89
N GLU A 21 -10.22 -3.87 1.33
CA GLU A 21 -10.75 -4.91 2.21
C GLU A 21 -10.68 -6.27 1.53
N VAL A 22 -10.49 -7.32 2.31
CA VAL A 22 -10.65 -8.69 1.86
C VAL A 22 -11.83 -9.30 2.58
N TYR A 23 -12.69 -9.97 1.82
CA TYR A 23 -13.87 -10.64 2.33
C TYR A 23 -13.81 -12.15 2.15
N ILE A 24 -14.32 -12.84 3.16
CA ILE A 24 -14.62 -14.27 3.14
C ILE A 24 -16.10 -14.51 3.46
N GLU A 25 -16.73 -15.48 2.79
CA GLU A 25 -18.14 -15.80 3.00
C GLU A 25 -18.36 -16.39 4.40
N SER A 26 -19.42 -15.96 5.09
CA SER A 26 -19.70 -16.40 6.46
C SER A 26 -19.91 -17.91 6.55
N ASP A 27 -20.57 -18.55 5.59
CA ASP A 27 -20.78 -20.00 5.59
C ASP A 27 -19.47 -20.82 5.52
N LYS A 28 -18.40 -20.25 4.98
CA LYS A 28 -17.06 -20.86 4.91
C LYS A 28 -16.19 -20.61 6.13
N PHE A 29 -16.46 -19.53 6.87
CA PHE A 29 -15.58 -19.05 7.94
C PHE A 29 -16.19 -19.17 9.34
N GLU A 30 -17.52 -19.09 9.49
CA GLU A 30 -18.22 -18.96 10.77
C GLU A 30 -17.92 -20.09 11.75
N GLU A 31 -17.80 -21.34 11.29
CA GLU A 31 -17.52 -22.49 12.15
C GLU A 31 -16.13 -22.36 12.81
N GLU A 32 -15.10 -22.15 12.00
CA GLU A 32 -13.72 -22.00 12.49
C GLU A 32 -13.54 -20.68 13.26
N TYR A 33 -14.20 -19.62 12.80
CA TYR A 33 -14.24 -18.34 13.51
C TYR A 33 -14.81 -18.51 14.91
N SER A 34 -15.97 -19.16 15.04
CA SER A 34 -16.64 -19.39 16.33
C SER A 34 -15.80 -20.27 17.25
N ARG A 35 -15.08 -21.25 16.69
CA ARG A 35 -14.19 -22.14 17.46
C ARG A 35 -13.04 -21.39 18.12
N TYR A 36 -12.52 -20.36 17.45
CA TYR A 36 -11.36 -19.58 17.90
C TYR A 36 -11.71 -18.10 18.15
N LEU A 37 -12.97 -17.83 18.51
CA LEU A 37 -13.55 -16.49 18.61
C LEU A 37 -12.69 -15.51 19.41
N LEU A 38 -12.22 -15.92 20.59
CA LEU A 38 -11.43 -15.10 21.52
C LEU A 38 -10.15 -14.50 20.92
N ILE A 39 -9.61 -15.15 19.88
CA ILE A 39 -8.42 -14.68 19.18
C ILE A 39 -8.84 -13.92 17.91
N LEU A 40 -9.81 -14.43 17.17
CA LEU A 40 -10.14 -13.91 15.84
C LEU A 40 -11.01 -12.65 15.85
N GLU A 41 -11.86 -12.44 16.87
CA GLU A 41 -12.78 -11.28 16.91
C GLU A 41 -12.07 -9.93 16.92
N LYS A 42 -10.80 -9.89 17.37
CA LYS A 42 -9.97 -8.69 17.37
C LYS A 42 -9.68 -8.15 15.96
N TYR A 43 -9.71 -9.02 14.95
CA TYR A 43 -9.19 -8.73 13.61
C TYR A 43 -10.28 -8.70 12.53
N PHE A 44 -11.46 -9.25 12.81
CA PHE A 44 -12.52 -9.39 11.81
C PHE A 44 -13.81 -8.70 12.26
N SER A 45 -14.43 -7.98 11.33
CA SER A 45 -15.79 -7.47 11.51
C SER A 45 -16.78 -8.33 10.75
N LEU A 46 -17.86 -8.74 11.42
CA LEU A 46 -18.98 -9.44 10.77
C LEU A 46 -19.83 -8.44 9.97
N LYS A 47 -19.93 -8.65 8.66
CA LYS A 47 -20.75 -7.87 7.72
C LYS A 47 -21.56 -8.84 6.88
N LYS A 48 -22.58 -9.48 7.48
CA LYS A 48 -23.35 -10.56 6.83
C LYS A 48 -23.76 -10.16 5.40
N PRO A 49 -23.48 -11.01 4.39
CA PRO A 49 -23.09 -12.42 4.50
C PRO A 49 -21.57 -12.70 4.51
N PHE A 50 -20.73 -11.75 4.92
CA PHE A 50 -19.27 -11.85 4.88
C PHE A 50 -18.60 -11.51 6.22
N TYR A 51 -17.35 -11.95 6.37
CA TYR A 51 -16.39 -11.35 7.29
C TYR A 51 -15.43 -10.44 6.54
N CYS A 52 -15.03 -9.34 7.17
CA CYS A 52 -14.15 -8.31 6.60
C CYS A 52 -12.89 -8.17 7.47
N ASN A 53 -11.73 -8.09 6.83
CA ASN A 53 -10.44 -7.94 7.50
C ASN A 53 -10.06 -6.49 7.87
N ARG A 54 -10.98 -5.53 7.73
CA ARG A 54 -10.79 -4.15 8.19
C ARG A 54 -11.87 -3.75 9.18
N ASN A 55 -11.44 -3.28 10.35
CA ASN A 55 -12.28 -2.85 11.46
C ASN A 55 -11.83 -1.49 12.03
N GLY A 56 -12.47 -1.01 13.11
CA GLY A 56 -12.11 0.26 13.74
C GLY A 56 -10.66 0.35 14.22
N SER A 57 -10.05 -0.76 14.66
CA SER A 57 -8.65 -0.80 15.08
C SER A 57 -7.69 -0.59 13.90
N TYR A 58 -8.02 -1.08 12.70
CA TYR A 58 -7.23 -0.84 11.48
C TYR A 58 -7.06 0.66 11.21
N TYR A 59 -8.18 1.38 11.30
CA TYR A 59 -8.29 2.81 11.00
C TYR A 59 -8.06 3.71 12.23
N SER A 60 -7.60 3.16 13.34
CA SER A 60 -7.36 3.97 14.53
C SER A 60 -6.21 4.96 14.30
N THR A 61 -6.44 6.20 14.74
CA THR A 61 -5.43 7.26 14.85
C THR A 61 -4.81 7.32 16.25
N ASP A 62 -5.26 6.48 17.19
CA ASP A 62 -4.72 6.40 18.54
C ASP A 62 -3.43 5.55 18.55
N LEU A 63 -2.34 6.11 19.08
CA LEU A 63 -1.05 5.43 19.17
C LEU A 63 -1.10 4.18 20.05
N VAL A 64 -1.85 4.22 21.16
CA VAL A 64 -2.01 3.08 22.08
C VAL A 64 -2.72 1.95 21.36
N VAL A 65 -3.85 2.24 20.71
CA VAL A 65 -4.60 1.22 19.94
C VAL A 65 -3.73 0.60 18.84
N THR A 66 -2.99 1.43 18.09
CA THR A 66 -2.09 0.97 17.03
C THR A 66 -0.99 0.05 17.56
N THR A 67 -0.40 0.39 18.70
CA THR A 67 0.73 -0.35 19.26
C THR A 67 0.32 -1.60 20.03
N ASP A 68 -0.86 -1.59 20.67
CA ASP A 68 -1.47 -2.77 21.25
C ASP A 68 -1.86 -3.79 20.17
N LEU A 69 -2.32 -3.31 19.02
CA LEU A 69 -2.60 -4.17 17.87
C LEU A 69 -1.33 -4.83 17.32
N VAL A 70 -0.23 -4.07 17.16
CA VAL A 70 1.09 -4.62 16.79
C VAL A 70 1.52 -5.74 17.74
N LYS A 71 1.43 -5.50 19.05
CA LYS A 71 1.79 -6.49 20.08
C LYS A 71 0.88 -7.71 20.03
N SER A 72 -0.42 -7.51 19.86
CA SER A 72 -1.41 -8.58 19.77
C SER A 72 -1.13 -9.47 18.57
N ILE A 73 -0.87 -8.90 17.39
CA ILE A 73 -0.56 -9.69 16.18
C ILE A 73 0.74 -10.46 16.36
N ALA A 74 1.78 -9.84 16.91
CA ALA A 74 3.07 -10.50 17.14
C ALA A 74 2.97 -11.72 18.08
N LEU A 75 1.99 -11.73 19.00
CA LEU A 75 1.71 -12.84 19.91
C LEU A 75 0.73 -13.86 19.32
N ASP A 76 -0.35 -13.38 18.68
CA ASP A 76 -1.45 -14.21 18.20
C ASP A 76 -1.10 -14.93 16.89
N ALA A 77 -0.33 -14.33 15.97
CA ALA A 77 -0.03 -14.91 14.67
C ALA A 77 0.70 -16.26 14.75
N PRO A 78 1.75 -16.45 15.59
CA PRO A 78 2.36 -17.76 15.81
C PRO A 78 1.38 -18.80 16.37
N ILE A 79 0.46 -18.39 17.24
CA ILE A 79 -0.56 -19.29 17.81
C ILE A 79 -1.51 -19.73 16.70
N ILE A 80 -2.02 -18.79 15.91
CA ILE A 80 -2.96 -19.04 14.79
C ILE A 80 -2.36 -19.98 13.75
N LEU A 81 -1.08 -19.83 13.41
CA LEU A 81 -0.39 -20.75 12.49
C LEU A 81 -0.45 -22.21 12.96
N ASN A 82 -0.44 -22.44 14.28
CA ASN A 82 -0.51 -23.75 14.90
C ASN A 82 -1.94 -24.26 15.15
N LEU A 83 -2.98 -23.46 14.91
CA LEU A 83 -4.36 -23.90 15.07
C LEU A 83 -4.78 -24.89 13.96
N GLU A 84 -5.72 -25.77 14.30
CA GLU A 84 -6.39 -26.68 13.35
C GLU A 84 -7.45 -25.91 12.55
N LEU A 85 -6.97 -25.11 11.60
CA LEU A 85 -7.78 -24.37 10.64
C LEU A 85 -7.63 -24.99 9.24
N SER A 86 -8.69 -24.93 8.46
CA SER A 86 -8.66 -25.24 7.04
C SER A 86 -7.65 -24.36 6.32
N PHE A 87 -7.09 -24.89 5.22
CA PHE A 87 -6.02 -24.23 4.49
C PHE A 87 -6.39 -22.81 4.03
N ASP A 88 -7.54 -22.64 3.39
CA ASP A 88 -7.96 -21.34 2.85
C ASP A 88 -8.28 -20.33 3.97
N ASN A 89 -8.94 -20.74 5.06
CA ASN A 89 -9.23 -19.85 6.19
C ASN A 89 -7.95 -19.43 6.92
N LYS A 90 -7.00 -20.36 7.13
CA LYS A 90 -5.70 -20.02 7.72
C LYS A 90 -4.97 -18.97 6.89
N ARG A 91 -4.95 -19.13 5.55
CA ARG A 91 -4.35 -18.12 4.65
C ARG A 91 -5.07 -16.78 4.72
N TYR A 92 -6.40 -16.77 4.73
CA TYR A 92 -7.18 -15.53 4.84
C TYR A 92 -6.87 -14.80 6.15
N ILE A 93 -6.79 -15.53 7.26
CA ILE A 93 -6.43 -14.96 8.56
C ILE A 93 -5.01 -14.39 8.53
N MET A 94 -4.03 -15.16 8.04
CA MET A 94 -2.64 -14.70 7.98
C MET A 94 -2.44 -13.50 7.04
N PHE A 95 -3.16 -13.48 5.91
CA PHE A 95 -3.16 -12.33 5.00
C PHE A 95 -3.63 -11.08 5.74
N SER A 96 -4.77 -11.21 6.44
CA SER A 96 -5.38 -10.13 7.20
C SER A 96 -4.47 -9.59 8.31
N LEU A 97 -3.90 -10.47 9.13
CA LEU A 97 -2.96 -10.08 10.19
C LEU A 97 -1.73 -9.37 9.63
N THR A 98 -1.25 -9.82 8.46
CA THR A 98 -0.11 -9.19 7.78
C THR A 98 -0.47 -7.79 7.29
N GLU A 99 -1.67 -7.58 6.73
CA GLU A 99 -2.14 -6.25 6.33
C GLU A 99 -2.28 -5.28 7.51
N TYR A 100 -2.86 -5.74 8.64
CA TYR A 100 -2.91 -4.94 9.86
C TYR A 100 -1.50 -4.54 10.32
N MET A 101 -0.57 -5.50 10.36
CA MET A 101 0.79 -5.24 10.79
C MET A 101 1.50 -4.28 9.83
N LEU A 102 1.37 -4.45 8.52
CA LEU A 102 1.91 -3.54 7.51
C LEU A 102 1.40 -2.11 7.71
N SER A 103 0.10 -1.94 7.90
CA SER A 103 -0.53 -0.63 8.15
C SER A 103 0.04 0.01 9.43
N CYS A 104 0.06 -0.72 10.54
CA CYS A 104 0.59 -0.21 11.81
C CYS A 104 2.07 0.17 11.72
N ILE A 105 2.91 -0.69 11.14
CA ILE A 105 4.35 -0.42 11.02
C ILE A 105 4.61 0.74 10.06
N ALA A 106 3.87 0.85 8.95
CA ALA A 106 3.99 1.99 8.04
C ALA A 106 3.63 3.32 8.74
N LYS A 107 2.58 3.34 9.58
CA LYS A 107 2.23 4.52 10.40
C LYS A 107 3.37 4.92 11.34
N LEU A 108 3.98 3.95 12.01
CA LEU A 108 5.11 4.18 12.91
C LEU A 108 6.35 4.68 12.15
N VAL A 109 6.68 4.10 10.99
CA VAL A 109 7.75 4.58 10.10
C VAL A 109 7.53 6.03 9.72
N GLY A 110 6.30 6.39 9.32
CA GLY A 110 5.94 7.76 8.95
C GLY A 110 6.19 8.78 10.05
N ILE A 111 5.89 8.41 11.30
CA ILE A 111 6.15 9.27 12.45
C ILE A 111 7.64 9.34 12.76
N ILE A 112 8.31 8.20 12.90
CA ILE A 112 9.73 8.18 13.27
C ILE A 112 10.58 8.94 12.25
N PHE A 113 10.26 8.81 10.96
CA PHE A 113 10.89 9.58 9.90
C PHE A 113 10.79 11.10 10.09
N SER A 114 9.72 11.58 10.72
CA SER A 114 9.44 13.00 10.91
C SER A 114 10.11 13.65 12.12
N TYR A 115 10.68 12.86 13.04
CA TYR A 115 11.29 13.36 14.27
C TYR A 115 12.75 12.92 14.34
N THR A 116 13.68 13.86 14.11
CA THR A 116 15.13 13.67 14.29
C THR A 116 15.51 13.42 15.74
N SER A 117 14.63 13.77 16.68
CA SER A 117 14.75 13.48 18.11
C SER A 117 14.51 12.01 18.48
N LEU A 118 13.94 11.20 17.58
CA LEU A 118 13.79 9.76 17.76
C LEU A 118 15.03 9.01 17.23
N ASP A 119 15.34 7.86 17.83
CA ASP A 119 16.51 7.06 17.44
C ASP A 119 16.38 6.59 15.97
N ILE A 120 17.34 6.97 15.14
CA ILE A 120 17.43 6.58 13.73
C ILE A 120 17.46 5.04 13.55
N ASN A 121 17.90 4.30 14.56
CA ASN A 121 17.87 2.84 14.55
C ASN A 121 16.44 2.30 14.60
N TYR A 122 15.48 3.03 15.18
CA TYR A 122 14.07 2.65 15.12
C TYR A 122 13.55 2.72 13.68
N TYR A 123 13.89 3.78 12.94
CA TYR A 123 13.51 3.90 11.53
C TYR A 123 14.08 2.73 10.71
N LYS A 124 15.37 2.43 10.86
CA LYS A 124 16.01 1.31 10.16
C LYS A 124 15.36 -0.03 10.49
N ALA A 125 15.15 -0.33 11.78
CA ALA A 125 14.57 -1.58 12.21
C ALA A 125 13.11 -1.76 11.72
N LEU A 126 12.28 -0.72 11.78
CA LEU A 126 10.91 -0.81 11.28
C LEU A 126 10.86 -0.88 9.75
N LYS A 127 11.77 -0.20 9.05
CA LYS A 127 11.90 -0.27 7.60
C LYS A 127 12.28 -1.69 7.16
N GLU A 128 13.27 -2.30 7.80
CA GLU A 128 13.62 -3.71 7.57
C GLU A 128 12.44 -4.64 7.86
N TYR A 129 11.71 -4.41 8.96
CA TYR A 129 10.53 -5.22 9.28
C TYR A 129 9.38 -5.06 8.27
N LEU A 130 9.20 -3.88 7.64
CA LEU A 130 8.27 -3.74 6.51
C LEU A 130 8.63 -4.65 5.33
N ILE A 131 9.93 -4.83 5.06
CA ILE A 131 10.38 -5.80 4.04
C ILE A 131 10.05 -7.22 4.45
N ASP A 132 10.31 -7.61 5.70
CA ASP A 132 9.98 -8.97 6.16
C ASP A 132 8.47 -9.27 6.07
N LEU A 133 7.63 -8.29 6.40
CA LEU A 133 6.17 -8.39 6.28
C LEU A 133 5.71 -8.44 4.82
N THR A 134 6.31 -7.65 3.94
CA THR A 134 5.98 -7.67 2.51
C THR A 134 6.51 -8.92 1.80
N ASP A 135 7.64 -9.48 2.23
CA ASP A 135 8.11 -10.80 1.81
C ASP A 135 7.11 -11.88 2.28
N HIS A 136 6.61 -11.78 3.52
CA HIS A 136 5.59 -12.70 4.05
C HIS A 136 4.27 -12.60 3.28
N ILE A 137 3.74 -11.41 3.02
CA ILE A 137 2.49 -11.26 2.25
C ILE A 137 2.66 -11.75 0.81
N THR A 138 3.84 -11.56 0.21
CA THR A 138 4.16 -12.09 -1.13
C THR A 138 4.09 -13.62 -1.15
N ARG A 139 4.65 -14.30 -0.14
CA ARG A 139 4.53 -15.75 0.02
C ARG A 139 3.07 -16.19 0.20
N ILE A 140 2.27 -15.41 0.94
CA ILE A 140 0.83 -15.66 1.08
C ILE A 140 0.16 -15.57 -0.31
N ILE A 141 0.42 -14.49 -1.05
CA ILE A 141 -0.12 -14.23 -2.39
C ILE A 141 0.17 -15.38 -3.35
N PHE A 142 1.37 -15.95 -3.34
CA PHE A 142 1.78 -17.04 -4.25
C PHE A 142 1.52 -18.46 -3.72
N ASN A 143 0.56 -18.59 -2.81
CA ASN A 143 0.14 -19.87 -2.26
C ASN A 143 1.25 -20.72 -1.60
N GLU A 144 2.35 -20.09 -1.12
CA GLU A 144 3.45 -20.82 -0.49
C GLU A 144 3.11 -21.28 0.94
N GLU A 145 3.89 -22.24 1.44
CA GLU A 145 3.75 -22.74 2.81
C GLU A 145 4.13 -21.67 3.84
N LEU A 146 3.27 -21.52 4.85
CA LEU A 146 3.42 -20.53 5.92
C LEU A 146 3.93 -21.22 7.19
N VAL A 147 5.25 -21.26 7.36
CA VAL A 147 5.89 -21.96 8.48
C VAL A 147 6.06 -21.05 9.72
N GLN A 148 6.26 -19.75 9.49
CA GLN A 148 6.47 -18.78 10.56
C GLN A 148 5.96 -17.40 10.16
N PHE A 149 5.51 -16.63 11.16
CA PHE A 149 5.23 -15.21 11.01
C PHE A 149 6.50 -14.39 11.29
N PRO A 150 6.75 -13.27 10.59
CA PRO A 150 7.93 -12.44 10.82
C PRO A 150 8.06 -11.99 12.30
N PRO A 151 9.18 -12.32 12.98
CA PRO A 151 9.33 -11.99 14.40
C PRO A 151 9.55 -10.49 14.60
N LEU A 152 8.84 -9.91 15.57
CA LEU A 152 9.02 -8.52 16.01
C LEU A 152 9.47 -8.51 17.47
N PRO A 153 10.66 -7.95 17.80
CA PRO A 153 11.08 -7.82 19.19
C PRO A 153 10.13 -6.86 19.94
N LEU A 154 9.32 -7.37 20.87
CA LEU A 154 8.37 -6.53 21.62
C LEU A 154 9.06 -5.38 22.38
N GLY A 155 10.27 -5.62 22.88
CA GLY A 155 11.08 -4.58 23.52
C GLY A 155 11.55 -3.45 22.60
N LEU A 156 11.50 -3.63 21.26
CA LEU A 156 11.68 -2.52 20.32
C LEU A 156 10.45 -1.61 20.34
N ILE A 157 9.25 -2.21 20.22
CA ILE A 157 7.98 -1.48 20.23
C ILE A 157 7.77 -0.74 21.55
N ASP A 158 8.07 -1.37 22.70
CA ASP A 158 7.97 -0.72 24.00
C ASP A 158 8.87 0.52 24.12
N ARG A 159 10.08 0.46 23.57
CA ARG A 159 11.02 1.60 23.57
C ARG A 159 10.55 2.73 22.65
N ILE A 160 10.07 2.39 21.46
CA ILE A 160 9.47 3.37 20.52
C ILE A 160 8.32 4.11 21.20
N ILE A 161 7.39 3.39 21.83
CA ILE A 161 6.24 4.00 22.52
C ILE A 161 6.69 4.92 23.65
N LEU A 162 7.66 4.48 24.46
CA LEU A 162 8.17 5.26 25.58
C LEU A 162 8.75 6.61 25.10
N ASP A 163 9.55 6.59 24.04
CA ASP A 163 10.19 7.79 23.51
C ASP A 163 9.19 8.70 22.78
N MET A 164 8.24 8.14 22.03
CA MET A 164 7.15 8.90 21.43
C MET A 164 6.29 9.61 22.49
N LYS A 165 5.98 8.94 23.61
CA LYS A 165 5.26 9.54 24.73
C LYS A 165 6.03 10.69 25.40
N LYS A 166 7.35 10.58 25.52
CA LYS A 166 8.20 11.69 26.04
C LYS A 166 8.13 12.92 25.14
N LEU A 167 7.88 12.73 23.84
CA LEU A 167 7.68 13.81 22.86
C LEU A 167 6.22 14.25 22.74
N ASN A 168 5.32 13.77 23.61
CA ASN A 168 3.88 14.03 23.56
C ASN A 168 3.20 13.63 22.23
N ILE A 169 3.75 12.63 21.54
CA ILE A 169 3.12 12.06 20.35
C ILE A 169 2.06 11.06 20.80
N THR A 170 0.78 11.37 20.59
CA THR A 170 -0.36 10.53 20.98
C THR A 170 -1.16 9.99 19.79
N HIS A 171 -0.91 10.52 18.60
CA HIS A 171 -1.68 10.20 17.40
C HIS A 171 -0.79 9.70 16.25
N VAL A 172 -1.41 8.89 15.40
CA VAL A 172 -0.84 8.36 14.16
C VAL A 172 -1.74 8.68 12.97
N ARG A 173 -1.21 8.58 11.74
CA ARG A 173 -2.02 8.63 10.51
C ARG A 173 -3.08 7.51 10.53
N GLU A 174 -4.25 7.81 9.98
CA GLU A 174 -5.38 6.87 9.97
C GLU A 174 -5.10 5.59 9.17
N TYR A 175 -4.46 5.74 8.01
CA TYR A 175 -4.02 4.65 7.13
C TYR A 175 -2.94 5.18 6.19
N SER A 176 -2.24 4.25 5.52
CA SER A 176 -1.50 4.58 4.30
C SER A 176 -2.49 4.57 3.17
N GLU A 177 -2.62 5.69 2.44
CA GLU A 177 -3.61 5.82 1.40
C GLU A 177 -3.56 4.63 0.42
N MET A 178 -2.37 4.20 -0.03
CA MET A 178 -2.21 2.96 -0.81
C MET A 178 -1.81 1.80 0.09
N ASP A 179 -2.81 1.05 0.53
CA ASP A 179 -2.65 -0.23 1.22
C ASP A 179 -3.38 -1.37 0.49
N ASN A 180 -3.95 -1.11 -0.69
CA ASN A 180 -4.63 -2.12 -1.49
C ASN A 180 -3.63 -3.04 -2.20
N ILE A 181 -3.42 -4.23 -1.63
CA ILE A 181 -2.48 -5.24 -2.11
C ILE A 181 -2.79 -5.69 -3.56
N LEU A 182 -4.07 -5.80 -3.94
CA LEU A 182 -4.45 -6.19 -5.30
C LEU A 182 -3.97 -5.16 -6.32
N ILE A 183 -4.13 -3.88 -6.01
CA ILE A 183 -3.70 -2.76 -6.87
C ILE A 183 -2.18 -2.73 -6.99
N MET A 184 -1.46 -2.85 -5.88
CA MET A 184 0.00 -2.92 -5.92
C MET A 184 0.49 -4.15 -6.69
N PHE A 185 -0.17 -5.31 -6.56
CA PHE A 185 0.16 -6.53 -7.31
C PHE A 185 0.00 -6.35 -8.82
N ILE A 186 -1.15 -5.82 -9.28
CA ILE A 186 -1.40 -5.56 -10.70
C ILE A 186 -0.41 -4.52 -11.24
N SER A 187 -0.20 -3.44 -10.48
CA SER A 187 0.71 -2.36 -10.85
C SER A 187 2.16 -2.84 -10.99
N TYR A 188 2.62 -3.68 -10.05
CA TYR A 188 3.94 -4.28 -10.11
C TYR A 188 4.14 -5.05 -11.42
N PHE A 189 3.24 -5.98 -11.76
CA PHE A 189 3.41 -6.79 -12.97
C PHE A 189 3.27 -5.98 -14.26
N ALA A 190 2.51 -4.89 -14.26
CA ALA A 190 2.43 -3.99 -15.40
C ALA A 190 3.76 -3.24 -15.63
N MET A 191 4.47 -2.92 -14.54
CA MET A 191 5.63 -2.04 -14.53
C MET A 191 6.96 -2.72 -14.16
N CYS A 192 6.99 -4.04 -13.99
CA CYS A 192 8.15 -4.75 -13.44
C CYS A 192 9.45 -4.51 -14.22
N ASP A 193 9.34 -4.36 -15.54
CA ASP A 193 10.49 -4.03 -16.40
C ASP A 193 11.06 -2.66 -16.05
N TYR A 194 10.20 -1.66 -15.84
CA TYR A 194 10.61 -0.31 -15.44
C TYR A 194 11.21 -0.30 -14.04
N ILE A 195 10.57 -0.99 -13.08
CA ILE A 195 11.06 -1.07 -11.70
C ILE A 195 12.47 -1.67 -11.66
N GLY A 196 12.72 -2.71 -12.47
CA GLY A 196 14.01 -3.41 -12.53
C GLY A 196 15.17 -2.62 -13.12
N GLU A 197 14.92 -1.48 -13.76
CA GLU A 197 15.95 -0.59 -14.33
C GLU A 197 16.49 0.46 -13.34
N HIS A 198 15.87 0.58 -12.16
CA HIS A 198 16.20 1.61 -11.17
C HIS A 198 16.99 1.04 -10.00
N ASP A 199 17.91 1.85 -9.47
CA ASP A 199 18.75 1.49 -8.33
C ASP A 199 18.00 1.65 -7.01
N ILE A 200 17.13 2.68 -6.92
CA ILE A 200 16.28 2.92 -5.75
C ILE A 200 14.87 3.39 -6.12
N ILE A 201 13.90 2.99 -5.29
CA ILE A 201 12.55 3.50 -5.28
C ILE A 201 12.43 4.57 -4.19
N VAL A 202 12.06 5.80 -4.54
CA VAL A 202 11.77 6.86 -3.55
C VAL A 202 10.27 7.11 -3.51
N SER A 203 9.67 7.14 -2.33
CA SER A 203 8.24 7.42 -2.18
C SER A 203 7.93 8.52 -1.16
N PRO A 204 6.99 9.43 -1.47
CA PRO A 204 6.44 10.36 -0.48
C PRO A 204 5.62 9.63 0.60
N LEU A 205 5.93 9.90 1.87
CA LEU A 205 5.10 9.49 3.00
C LEU A 205 3.90 10.42 3.17
N GLN A 206 2.75 9.96 3.67
CA GLN A 206 2.46 8.59 4.10
C GLN A 206 1.80 7.72 3.00
N GLY A 207 1.14 8.34 2.02
CA GLY A 207 0.25 7.63 1.08
C GLY A 207 0.89 6.49 0.32
N ALA A 208 2.15 6.67 -0.10
CA ALA A 208 2.90 5.68 -0.86
C ALA A 208 3.77 4.74 0.01
N ALA A 209 3.64 4.76 1.35
CA ALA A 209 4.55 4.06 2.26
C ALA A 209 4.68 2.55 2.00
N LEU A 210 3.64 1.89 1.53
CA LEU A 210 3.69 0.43 1.30
C LEU A 210 4.15 0.03 -0.10
N ILE A 211 4.22 0.98 -1.04
CA ILE A 211 4.55 0.68 -2.45
C ILE A 211 5.99 0.19 -2.60
N PRO A 212 7.03 0.91 -2.10
CA PRO A 212 8.41 0.46 -2.29
C PRO A 212 8.72 -0.91 -1.70
N PRO A 213 8.41 -1.21 -0.41
CA PRO A 213 8.75 -2.51 0.15
C PRO A 213 8.00 -3.64 -0.58
N PHE A 214 6.73 -3.43 -0.95
CA PHE A 214 5.97 -4.41 -1.72
C PHE A 214 6.57 -4.68 -3.10
N PHE A 215 6.97 -3.65 -3.85
CA PHE A 215 7.59 -3.81 -5.16
C PHE A 215 8.95 -4.50 -5.07
N ILE A 216 9.73 -4.24 -4.02
CA ILE A 216 11.02 -4.93 -3.79
C ILE A 216 10.79 -6.41 -3.49
N SER A 217 9.83 -6.75 -2.63
CA SER A 217 9.48 -8.15 -2.36
C SER A 217 9.02 -8.90 -3.60
N MET A 218 8.16 -8.27 -4.40
CA MET A 218 7.71 -8.83 -5.68
C MET A 218 8.85 -8.96 -6.69
N GLN A 219 9.77 -7.99 -6.73
CA GLN A 219 10.98 -8.04 -7.54
C GLN A 219 11.82 -9.24 -7.15
N LYS A 220 12.23 -9.36 -5.87
CA LYS A 220 12.95 -10.52 -5.34
C LYS A 220 12.28 -11.83 -5.74
N TYR A 221 10.97 -11.95 -5.50
CA TYR A 221 10.22 -13.16 -5.80
C TYR A 221 10.28 -13.57 -7.28
N THR A 222 10.23 -12.60 -8.17
CA THR A 222 10.18 -12.85 -9.62
C THR A 222 11.56 -12.91 -10.28
N THR A 223 12.59 -12.30 -9.71
CA THR A 223 13.98 -12.33 -10.21
C THR A 223 14.82 -13.47 -9.65
N ASP A 224 14.53 -13.98 -8.44
CA ASP A 224 15.24 -15.16 -7.88
C ASP A 224 15.01 -16.44 -8.73
N ARG A 225 14.03 -16.40 -9.64
CA ARG A 225 13.78 -17.43 -10.66
C ARG A 225 14.28 -17.08 -12.07
N SER A 226 14.81 -15.87 -12.30
CA SER A 226 15.42 -15.45 -13.56
C SER A 226 16.52 -14.41 -13.35
N CYS A 227 17.77 -14.89 -13.32
CA CYS A 227 19.03 -14.12 -13.43
C CYS A 227 18.90 -12.76 -14.17
N ARG A 228 19.20 -11.62 -13.50
CA ARG A 228 20.13 -10.53 -13.95
C ARG A 228 19.88 -9.08 -13.45
N SER A 229 18.97 -8.76 -12.55
CA SER A 229 18.91 -7.38 -11.99
C SER A 229 19.37 -7.33 -10.53
N GLY A 230 20.14 -6.30 -10.17
CA GLY A 230 20.33 -5.94 -8.76
C GLY A 230 18.97 -5.65 -8.12
N LEU A 231 18.83 -5.92 -6.82
CA LEU A 231 17.63 -5.57 -6.08
C LEU A 231 17.63 -4.06 -5.83
N ALA A 232 16.54 -3.38 -6.21
CA ALA A 232 16.41 -1.96 -5.93
C ALA A 232 16.38 -1.73 -4.41
N GLY A 233 17.08 -0.70 -3.94
CA GLY A 233 16.85 -0.14 -2.61
C GLY A 233 15.55 0.65 -2.58
N TYR A 234 15.16 1.14 -1.40
CA TYR A 234 14.11 2.15 -1.33
C TYR A 234 14.36 3.15 -0.22
N GLU A 235 13.85 4.36 -0.41
CA GLU A 235 13.88 5.42 0.60
C GLU A 235 12.58 6.21 0.61
N TYR A 236 12.38 6.96 1.69
CA TYR A 236 11.24 7.83 1.84
C TYR A 236 11.64 9.29 1.87
N VAL A 237 10.71 10.13 1.43
CA VAL A 237 10.70 11.58 1.68
C VAL A 237 9.35 11.97 2.21
N ARG A 238 9.24 13.14 2.82
CA ARG A 238 7.97 13.69 3.29
C ARG A 238 7.79 15.10 2.77
N PHE A 239 6.71 15.28 2.01
CA PHE A 239 6.29 16.56 1.50
C PHE A 239 4.77 16.61 1.49
N SER A 240 4.20 17.63 2.14
CA SER A 240 2.77 17.90 2.06
C SER A 240 2.52 19.34 1.68
N LYS A 241 1.74 19.54 0.61
CA LYS A 241 1.30 20.85 0.17
C LYS A 241 0.04 21.32 0.89
N TYR A 242 -0.82 20.38 1.25
CA TYR A 242 -2.19 20.67 1.69
C TYR A 242 -2.35 20.62 3.21
N ASP A 243 -1.36 20.07 3.89
CA ASP A 243 -1.54 19.60 5.25
C ASP A 243 -0.56 20.32 6.17
N LYS A 244 -1.08 21.32 6.88
CA LYS A 244 -0.33 22.05 7.91
C LYS A 244 -0.16 21.25 9.19
N ASP A 245 -0.92 20.17 9.34
CA ASP A 245 -0.99 19.37 10.56
C ASP A 245 0.06 18.25 10.60
N TYR A 246 0.74 17.98 9.48
CA TYR A 246 1.69 16.88 9.36
C TYR A 246 3.13 17.36 9.46
N TYR A 247 3.54 17.55 10.71
CA TYR A 247 4.89 17.89 11.14
C TYR A 247 5.98 17.00 10.53
N CYS A 248 7.09 17.62 10.14
CA CYS A 248 8.36 16.98 9.82
C CYS A 248 9.48 17.96 10.18
N GLU A 249 10.42 17.55 11.02
CA GLU A 249 11.49 18.41 11.51
C GLU A 249 12.43 18.87 10.40
N LEU A 250 12.73 17.96 9.47
CA LEU A 250 13.58 18.24 8.33
C LEU A 250 12.75 18.79 7.17
N SER A 251 13.24 19.88 6.57
CA SER A 251 12.68 20.37 5.32
C SER A 251 12.90 19.35 4.19
N LEU A 252 12.11 19.41 3.12
CA LEU A 252 12.32 18.53 1.96
C LEU A 252 13.75 18.63 1.41
N LEU A 253 14.32 19.85 1.41
CA LEU A 253 15.70 20.09 0.99
C LEU A 253 16.69 19.32 1.87
N ASP A 254 16.52 19.37 3.19
CA ASP A 254 17.42 18.68 4.13
C ASP A 254 17.29 17.16 4.03
N GLN A 255 16.07 16.65 3.86
CA GLN A 255 15.81 15.22 3.65
C GLN A 255 16.52 14.70 2.38
N VAL A 256 16.38 15.43 1.26
CA VAL A 256 17.02 15.07 0.00
C VAL A 256 18.55 15.24 0.07
N HIS A 257 19.04 16.25 0.79
CA HIS A 257 20.47 16.40 1.03
C HIS A 257 21.03 15.17 1.78
N LEU A 258 20.38 14.71 2.85
CA LEU A 258 20.78 13.49 3.56
C LEU A 258 20.75 12.25 2.66
N LEU A 259 19.77 12.14 1.78
CA LEU A 259 19.71 11.07 0.78
C LEU A 259 20.93 11.10 -0.16
N SER A 260 21.35 12.28 -0.60
CA SER A 260 22.54 12.46 -1.46
C SER A 260 23.86 12.07 -0.80
N THR A 261 23.91 12.00 0.54
CA THR A 261 25.10 11.51 1.26
C THR A 261 25.21 9.99 1.25
N GLN A 262 24.10 9.29 0.94
CA GLN A 262 24.00 7.83 0.96
C GLN A 262 24.12 7.21 -0.44
N TYR A 263 23.72 7.96 -1.48
CA TYR A 263 23.67 7.48 -2.85
C TYR A 263 24.45 8.42 -3.78
N PRO A 264 25.20 7.91 -4.77
CA PRO A 264 25.93 8.75 -5.72
C PRO A 264 24.98 9.50 -6.67
N GLU A 265 25.44 10.61 -7.25
CA GLU A 265 24.66 11.43 -8.20
C GLU A 265 24.11 10.64 -9.41
N CYS A 266 24.83 9.59 -9.84
CA CYS A 266 24.45 8.74 -10.97
C CYS A 266 23.36 7.70 -10.67
N THR A 267 22.87 7.63 -9.43
CA THR A 267 21.80 6.70 -9.02
C THR A 267 20.55 6.92 -9.86
N ASN A 268 20.01 5.83 -10.41
CA ASN A 268 18.75 5.80 -11.13
C ASN A 268 17.59 5.69 -10.13
N ILE A 269 16.80 6.75 -10.02
CA ILE A 269 15.69 6.87 -9.05
C ILE A 269 14.36 6.73 -9.77
N ILE A 270 13.46 5.89 -9.26
CA ILE A 270 12.04 5.97 -9.56
C ILE A 270 11.30 6.60 -8.37
N LEU A 271 10.73 7.79 -8.58
CA LEU A 271 9.91 8.49 -7.60
C LEU A 271 8.46 8.03 -7.76
N ILE A 272 7.93 7.22 -6.83
CA ILE A 272 6.60 6.63 -6.91
C ILE A 272 5.69 7.22 -5.84
N ASP A 273 4.53 7.74 -6.25
CA ASP A 273 3.46 8.17 -5.35
C ASP A 273 2.22 7.26 -5.48
N ASP A 274 1.32 7.34 -4.51
CA ASP A 274 0.10 6.52 -4.51
C ASP A 274 -0.90 7.00 -5.57
N ASN A 275 -1.08 8.30 -5.69
CA ASN A 275 -1.97 8.90 -6.67
C ASN A 275 -1.42 10.23 -7.20
N THR A 276 -2.00 10.72 -8.28
CA THR A 276 -1.71 12.07 -8.79
C THR A 276 -2.97 12.80 -9.24
N GLY A 277 -3.15 14.01 -8.70
CA GLY A 277 -4.11 14.99 -9.17
C GLY A 277 -3.42 16.11 -9.95
N THR A 278 -3.05 17.17 -9.24
CA THR A 278 -2.30 18.30 -9.82
C THR A 278 -0.81 18.01 -10.06
N ALA A 279 -0.34 16.81 -9.73
CA ALA A 279 1.07 16.40 -9.72
C ALA A 279 2.02 17.25 -8.84
N THR A 280 1.50 18.14 -7.97
CA THR A 280 2.39 19.07 -7.25
C THR A 280 3.35 18.34 -6.31
N THR A 281 2.91 17.31 -5.57
CA THR A 281 3.77 16.55 -4.64
C THR A 281 4.96 15.95 -5.37
N ILE A 282 4.69 15.12 -6.39
CA ILE A 282 5.73 14.51 -7.23
C ILE A 282 6.65 15.58 -7.86
N LYS A 283 6.09 16.66 -8.39
CA LYS A 283 6.88 17.73 -9.02
C LYS A 283 7.84 18.40 -8.06
N SER A 284 7.37 18.77 -6.86
CA SER A 284 8.20 19.41 -5.84
C SER A 284 9.31 18.48 -5.37
N VAL A 285 9.01 17.19 -5.15
CA VAL A 285 10.02 16.20 -4.77
C VAL A 285 11.03 15.97 -5.90
N LYS A 286 10.58 15.80 -7.15
CA LYS A 286 11.46 15.64 -8.33
C LYS A 286 12.42 16.82 -8.47
N GLN A 287 11.93 18.04 -8.30
CA GLN A 287 12.76 19.26 -8.40
C GLN A 287 13.87 19.31 -7.34
N GLU A 288 13.58 18.89 -6.11
CA GLU A 288 14.61 18.83 -5.06
C GLU A 288 15.60 17.69 -5.31
N LEU A 289 15.13 16.52 -5.74
CA LEU A 289 16.00 15.39 -6.11
C LEU A 289 16.95 15.75 -7.27
N LEU A 290 16.46 16.48 -8.29
CA LEU A 290 17.26 16.90 -9.46
C LEU A 290 18.44 17.83 -9.12
N LYS A 291 18.50 18.39 -7.89
CA LYS A 291 19.67 19.16 -7.44
C LYS A 291 20.87 18.27 -7.11
N TYR A 292 20.64 16.99 -6.84
CA TYR A 292 21.66 16.03 -6.36
C TYR A 292 21.76 14.75 -7.20
N PHE A 293 20.75 14.46 -8.03
CA PHE A 293 20.68 13.26 -8.85
C PHE A 293 20.32 13.61 -10.30
N LYS A 294 20.84 12.85 -11.26
CA LYS A 294 20.63 13.12 -12.69
C LYS A 294 19.46 12.33 -13.31
N ASN A 295 19.19 11.14 -12.79
CA ASN A 295 18.30 10.18 -13.43
C ASN A 295 17.08 9.91 -12.55
N ILE A 296 15.97 10.64 -12.78
CA ILE A 296 14.75 10.51 -11.99
C ILE A 296 13.53 10.31 -12.90
N SER A 297 12.96 9.12 -12.83
CA SER A 297 11.65 8.79 -13.42
C SER A 297 10.55 9.03 -12.39
N THR A 298 9.39 9.51 -12.81
CA THR A 298 8.21 9.69 -11.93
C THR A 298 7.14 8.65 -12.19
N CYS A 299 6.50 8.17 -11.13
CA CYS A 299 5.42 7.22 -11.20
C CYS A 299 4.27 7.57 -10.26
N ALA A 300 3.03 7.32 -10.69
CA ALA A 300 1.86 7.33 -9.82
C ALA A 300 1.01 6.09 -10.08
N LEU A 301 0.49 5.47 -9.01
CA LEU A 301 -0.39 4.31 -9.16
C LEU A 301 -1.80 4.73 -9.56
N GLU A 302 -2.34 5.83 -9.03
CA GLU A 302 -3.66 6.33 -9.46
C GLU A 302 -3.65 7.71 -10.07
N TYR A 303 -4.74 7.97 -10.79
CA TYR A 303 -5.24 9.31 -11.00
C TYR A 303 -6.27 9.69 -9.93
N TYR A 304 -6.14 10.91 -9.41
CA TYR A 304 -7.12 11.47 -8.49
C TYR A 304 -8.29 12.12 -9.25
N TRP A 305 -9.17 11.29 -9.83
CA TRP A 305 -10.29 11.73 -10.68
C TRP A 305 -11.35 12.58 -9.97
N GLU A 306 -11.53 12.34 -8.67
CA GLU A 306 -12.60 12.95 -7.90
C GLU A 306 -12.51 14.47 -7.81
N GLY A 307 -11.28 15.01 -7.76
CA GLY A 307 -11.07 16.46 -7.77
C GLY A 307 -11.82 17.14 -8.92
N LYS A 308 -11.80 16.54 -10.10
CA LYS A 308 -12.53 17.04 -11.28
C LYS A 308 -14.03 16.74 -11.26
N ILE A 309 -14.45 15.62 -10.67
CA ILE A 309 -15.87 15.26 -10.60
C ILE A 309 -16.62 16.19 -9.64
N PHE A 310 -16.00 16.56 -8.52
CA PHE A 310 -16.67 17.33 -7.47
C PHE A 310 -16.40 18.84 -7.54
N LYS A 311 -15.34 19.28 -8.22
CA LYS A 311 -15.00 20.70 -8.37
C LYS A 311 -14.71 21.00 -9.83
N SER A 312 -15.64 21.70 -10.50
CA SER A 312 -15.50 22.12 -11.90
C SER A 312 -14.20 22.89 -12.17
N ASP A 313 -13.70 23.59 -11.15
CA ASP A 313 -12.53 24.47 -11.23
C ASP A 313 -11.24 23.78 -10.73
N TYR A 314 -11.27 22.46 -10.50
CA TYR A 314 -10.07 21.74 -10.10
C TYR A 314 -9.03 21.80 -11.23
N PRO A 315 -7.75 22.12 -10.94
CA PRO A 315 -6.73 22.26 -11.97
C PRO A 315 -6.63 21.01 -12.85
N ALA A 316 -6.35 21.22 -14.14
CA ALA A 316 -6.14 20.11 -15.05
C ALA A 316 -4.99 19.21 -14.58
N PHE A 317 -5.15 17.89 -14.77
CA PHE A 317 -4.11 16.91 -14.49
C PHE A 317 -2.85 17.25 -15.30
N GLN A 318 -1.71 17.36 -14.62
CA GLN A 318 -0.44 17.68 -15.27
C GLN A 318 0.30 16.39 -15.65
N LEU A 319 -0.23 15.69 -16.64
CA LEU A 319 0.28 14.39 -17.08
C LEU A 319 1.71 14.42 -17.60
N ASN A 320 2.15 15.56 -18.14
CA ASN A 320 3.50 15.72 -18.65
C ASN A 320 4.58 15.65 -17.55
N GLU A 321 4.19 15.69 -16.28
CA GLU A 321 5.11 15.60 -15.12
C GLU A 321 5.28 14.14 -14.63
N ILE A 322 4.52 13.19 -15.18
CA ILE A 322 4.47 11.80 -14.73
C ILE A 322 4.96 10.89 -15.86
N ASP A 323 6.09 10.23 -15.67
CA ASP A 323 6.66 9.33 -16.66
C ASP A 323 5.82 8.06 -16.79
N LEU A 324 5.48 7.44 -15.66
CA LEU A 324 4.75 6.18 -15.57
C LEU A 324 3.48 6.39 -14.77
N ILE A 325 2.32 6.07 -15.33
CA ILE A 325 1.08 6.14 -14.58
C ILE A 325 0.23 4.95 -14.88
N THR A 326 -0.30 4.34 -13.83
CA THR A 326 -1.27 3.27 -14.04
C THR A 326 -2.67 3.88 -14.20
N PRO A 327 -3.48 3.36 -15.13
CA PRO A 327 -4.87 3.80 -15.39
C PRO A 327 -5.85 3.54 -14.24
N LEU A 328 -5.37 3.12 -13.08
CA LEU A 328 -6.20 2.67 -12.00
C LEU A 328 -6.95 3.86 -11.40
N CYS A 329 -8.25 3.64 -11.18
CA CYS A 329 -9.19 4.64 -10.67
C CYS A 329 -9.92 4.07 -9.45
N TYR A 330 -9.17 3.52 -8.49
CA TYR A 330 -9.78 2.75 -7.40
C TYR A 330 -10.16 3.59 -6.18
N ARG A 331 -9.85 4.88 -6.07
CA ARG A 331 -10.33 5.71 -4.95
C ARG A 331 -11.39 6.71 -5.35
N TYR A 332 -12.54 6.53 -4.71
CA TYR A 332 -13.71 7.37 -4.64
C TYR A 332 -13.75 7.70 -3.15
N PHE A 333 -12.93 8.65 -2.72
CA PHE A 333 -12.79 9.04 -1.32
C PHE A 333 -14.13 9.33 -0.68
N ARG A 334 -15.19 9.75 -1.39
CA ARG A 334 -16.51 9.86 -0.74
C ARG A 334 -17.03 8.51 -0.24
N ILE A 335 -16.87 7.44 -1.02
CA ILE A 335 -17.27 6.08 -0.62
C ILE A 335 -16.35 5.57 0.49
N LEU A 336 -15.04 5.89 0.40
CA LEU A 336 -14.09 5.56 1.44
C LEU A 336 -14.41 6.31 2.75
N GLU A 337 -14.64 7.61 2.72
CA GLU A 337 -15.00 8.46 3.87
C GLU A 337 -16.31 8.00 4.50
N GLU A 338 -17.35 7.74 3.69
CA GLU A 338 -18.62 7.16 4.16
C GLU A 338 -18.40 5.77 4.81
N HIS A 339 -17.49 4.95 4.27
CA HIS A 339 -17.13 3.65 4.83
C HIS A 339 -16.32 3.76 6.12
N LEU A 340 -15.36 4.67 6.18
CA LEU A 340 -14.52 4.95 7.34
C LEU A 340 -15.36 5.53 8.48
N GLU A 341 -16.28 6.43 8.17
CA GLU A 341 -17.22 6.99 9.14
C GLU A 341 -18.17 5.92 9.70
N PHE A 342 -18.66 5.01 8.86
CA PHE A 342 -19.38 3.82 9.31
C PHE A 342 -18.52 2.95 10.26
N LEU A 343 -17.29 2.63 9.86
CA LEU A 343 -16.39 1.79 10.65
C LEU A 343 -15.99 2.43 11.99
N LYS A 344 -15.94 3.76 12.06
CA LYS A 344 -15.64 4.51 13.29
C LYS A 344 -16.84 4.59 14.24
N ASN A 345 -18.05 4.63 13.71
CA ASN A 345 -19.25 4.94 14.50
C ASN A 345 -20.15 3.72 14.81
N GLU A 346 -19.80 2.51 14.34
CA GLU A 346 -20.51 1.22 14.55
C GLU A 346 -22.04 1.26 14.33
N THR A 347 -22.54 2.28 13.62
CA THR A 347 -23.96 2.53 13.43
C THR A 347 -24.36 2.02 12.07
N ASP A 348 -25.34 1.10 12.06
CA ASP A 348 -25.86 0.41 10.88
C ASP A 348 -26.65 1.39 9.99
N ILE A 349 -25.94 2.26 9.27
CA ILE A 349 -26.50 3.00 8.16
C ILE A 349 -26.68 1.96 7.06
N ASN A 350 -27.93 1.61 6.75
CA ASN A 350 -28.34 0.68 5.68
C ASN A 350 -27.62 0.96 4.36
N PHE A 351 -26.38 0.48 4.22
CA PHE A 351 -25.56 0.67 3.05
C PHE A 351 -25.92 -0.43 2.04
N ARG A 352 -27.03 -0.23 1.34
CA ARG A 352 -27.38 -1.00 0.17
C ARG A 352 -26.57 -0.49 -1.02
N TYR A 353 -25.32 -0.90 -1.13
CA TYR A 353 -24.91 -1.36 -2.46
C TYR A 353 -25.64 -2.67 -2.66
N ASP A 354 -26.37 -2.83 -3.76
CA ASP A 354 -26.87 -4.15 -4.14
C ASP A 354 -25.67 -5.10 -4.14
N LEU A 355 -25.58 -5.92 -3.09
CA LEU A 355 -24.60 -6.99 -2.83
C LEU A 355 -24.50 -7.99 -4.01
N VAL A 356 -25.36 -7.85 -5.00
CA VAL A 356 -25.48 -8.62 -6.23
C VAL A 356 -24.36 -8.32 -7.24
N LYS A 357 -23.57 -7.26 -7.06
CA LYS A 357 -22.37 -6.99 -7.88
C LYS A 357 -21.10 -6.75 -7.08
N PHE A 358 -20.83 -7.56 -6.06
CA PHE A 358 -19.43 -7.87 -5.71
C PHE A 358 -18.87 -8.80 -6.79
N SER A 359 -18.71 -8.30 -8.02
CA SER A 359 -18.03 -9.04 -9.07
C SER A 359 -16.93 -8.21 -9.69
N LYS A 360 -15.72 -8.62 -9.31
CA LYS A 360 -14.51 -8.64 -10.12
C LYS A 360 -13.90 -7.29 -10.43
N ILE A 361 -12.61 -7.40 -10.71
CA ILE A 361 -11.70 -6.34 -11.10
C ILE A 361 -12.29 -5.39 -12.17
N GLU A 362 -13.29 -5.83 -12.94
CA GLU A 362 -14.11 -5.06 -13.88
C GLU A 362 -14.68 -3.74 -13.31
N MET A 363 -15.08 -3.68 -12.03
CA MET A 363 -15.60 -2.43 -11.42
C MET A 363 -14.58 -1.29 -11.35
N ILE A 364 -13.27 -1.59 -11.39
CA ILE A 364 -12.19 -0.60 -11.32
C ILE A 364 -12.03 0.16 -12.66
N TYR A 365 -12.59 -0.35 -13.77
CA TYR A 365 -12.26 0.14 -15.13
C TYR A 365 -13.45 0.68 -15.94
N ASP A 366 -14.69 0.31 -15.60
CA ASP A 366 -15.84 0.47 -16.50
C ASP A 366 -16.39 1.90 -16.69
N LYS A 367 -15.78 2.93 -16.08
CA LYS A 367 -16.37 4.29 -16.07
C LYS A 367 -15.65 5.32 -16.93
N ILE A 368 -14.44 5.06 -17.42
CA ILE A 368 -13.66 6.04 -18.20
C ILE A 368 -13.05 5.36 -19.43
N ASP A 369 -13.32 5.91 -20.62
CA ASP A 369 -12.56 5.58 -21.83
C ASP A 369 -11.14 6.16 -21.70
N TYR A 370 -10.30 5.38 -21.02
CA TYR A 370 -8.95 5.79 -20.67
C TYR A 370 -8.10 6.06 -21.92
N CYS A 371 -8.26 5.24 -22.97
CA CYS A 371 -7.60 5.45 -24.25
C CYS A 371 -7.95 6.83 -24.82
N SER A 372 -9.23 7.18 -24.88
CA SER A 372 -9.69 8.49 -25.34
C SER A 372 -9.18 9.64 -24.46
N TYR A 373 -9.17 9.46 -23.14
CA TYR A 373 -8.64 10.45 -22.21
C TYR A 373 -7.14 10.72 -22.43
N ILE A 374 -6.31 9.67 -22.51
CA ILE A 374 -4.87 9.81 -22.77
C ILE A 374 -4.61 10.41 -24.15
N ASN A 375 -5.36 9.98 -25.17
CA ASN A 375 -5.29 10.55 -26.52
C ASN A 375 -5.56 12.06 -26.53
N SER A 376 -6.41 12.55 -25.63
CA SER A 376 -6.83 13.97 -25.59
C SER A 376 -5.96 14.84 -24.68
N ASN A 377 -5.27 14.27 -23.68
CA ASN A 377 -4.59 15.02 -22.62
C ASN A 377 -3.06 14.81 -22.59
N CYS A 378 -2.52 13.84 -23.33
CA CYS A 378 -1.07 13.63 -23.44
C CYS A 378 -0.59 14.00 -24.85
N THR A 379 0.24 15.06 -24.94
CA THR A 379 0.74 15.58 -26.23
C THR A 379 1.99 14.86 -26.72
N GLU A 380 2.77 14.27 -25.82
CA GLU A 380 4.02 13.59 -26.13
C GLU A 380 3.77 12.13 -26.57
N THR A 381 4.19 11.78 -27.78
CA THR A 381 3.87 10.47 -28.40
C THR A 381 4.53 9.29 -27.67
N SER A 382 5.77 9.45 -27.21
CA SER A 382 6.52 8.46 -26.41
C SER A 382 5.81 8.14 -25.10
N THR A 383 5.51 9.17 -24.31
CA THR A 383 4.81 9.05 -23.03
C THR A 383 3.43 8.43 -23.21
N LYS A 384 2.67 8.90 -24.21
CA LYS A 384 1.38 8.31 -24.58
C LYS A 384 1.48 6.81 -24.89
N THR A 385 2.43 6.41 -25.74
CA THR A 385 2.61 4.99 -26.12
C THR A 385 2.94 4.13 -24.91
N ARG A 386 3.81 4.63 -24.03
CA ARG A 386 4.18 3.96 -22.78
C ARG A 386 2.98 3.73 -21.85
N ILE A 387 2.17 4.77 -21.63
CA ILE A 387 0.97 4.70 -20.80
C ILE A 387 -0.04 3.68 -21.37
N LEU A 388 -0.27 3.70 -22.69
CA LEU A 388 -1.18 2.75 -23.33
C LEU A 388 -0.67 1.30 -23.24
N ASN A 389 0.64 1.07 -23.38
CA ASN A 389 1.23 -0.26 -23.19
C ASN A 389 1.05 -0.77 -21.75
N ILE A 390 1.22 0.09 -20.74
CA ILE A 390 0.95 -0.26 -19.33
C ILE A 390 -0.52 -0.64 -19.14
N TYR A 391 -1.45 0.13 -19.75
CA TYR A 391 -2.87 -0.18 -19.71
C TYR A 391 -3.19 -1.55 -20.34
N GLU A 392 -2.65 -1.85 -21.51
CA GLU A 392 -2.84 -3.15 -22.16
C GLU A 392 -2.34 -4.31 -21.29
N ARG A 393 -1.17 -4.15 -20.65
CA ARG A 393 -0.62 -5.14 -19.71
C ARG A 393 -1.53 -5.34 -18.50
N ILE A 394 -2.05 -4.26 -17.93
CA ILE A 394 -3.02 -4.32 -16.83
C ILE A 394 -4.26 -5.10 -17.25
N MET A 395 -4.83 -4.78 -18.42
CA MET A 395 -6.00 -5.51 -18.94
C MET A 395 -5.71 -7.00 -19.17
N GLU A 396 -4.49 -7.37 -19.59
CA GLU A 396 -4.09 -8.78 -19.69
C GLU A 396 -3.99 -9.45 -18.32
N ILE A 397 -3.32 -8.81 -17.34
CA ILE A 397 -3.17 -9.33 -15.98
C ILE A 397 -4.54 -9.62 -15.39
N ILE A 398 -5.45 -8.67 -15.50
CA ILE A 398 -6.80 -8.73 -14.96
C ILE A 398 -7.59 -9.89 -15.52
N LYS A 399 -7.55 -10.08 -16.84
CA LYS A 399 -8.23 -11.20 -17.48
C LYS A 399 -7.76 -12.56 -16.97
N ILE A 400 -6.53 -12.64 -16.45
CA ILE A 400 -5.96 -13.88 -15.91
C ILE A 400 -6.40 -14.10 -14.46
N ILE A 401 -6.51 -13.04 -13.65
CA ILE A 401 -6.84 -13.14 -12.23
C ILE A 401 -8.35 -12.95 -11.91
N SER A 402 -9.17 -12.61 -12.91
CA SER A 402 -10.64 -12.50 -12.84
C SER A 402 -11.33 -13.82 -13.18
#